data_AF-A0AAW7D1N1-F1
#
_entry.id   AF-A0AAW7D1N1-F1
#
_cell.length_a   1.000
_cell.length_b   1.000
_cell.length_c   1.000
_cell.angle_alpha   90.00
_cell.angle_beta   90.00
_cell.angle_gamma   90.00
#
_symmetry.space_group_name_H-M   'P 1'
#
loop_
_entity.id
_entity.type
_entity.pdbx_description
1 polymer ?
#
loop_
_entity_poly.entity_id
_entity_poly.type
_entity_poly.pdbx_seq_one_letter_code
_entity_poly.pdbx_strand_id
1 'polypeptide(L)'
;MKKQQQQQQNQPKKVLRIARYKSVFLRPTGVVARCGKSVYICPDFHKKLSRIVCILGDGEITLTDYLHSVLKQHFEDFGEEINTIHARNQKPIL
;
A
#
# COMPACT_ATOMS: atom_id res chain seq x y z
N MET A 1 20.61 38.84 2.65
CA MET A 1 20.97 37.42 2.41
C MET A 1 20.04 36.54 3.26
N LYS A 2 18.96 36.01 2.69
CA LYS A 2 18.06 35.05 3.37
C LYS A 2 17.89 33.84 2.47
N LYS A 3 18.64 32.78 2.74
CA LYS A 3 18.37 31.39 2.31
C LYS A 3 19.51 30.54 2.84
N GLN A 4 19.24 29.81 3.93
CA GLN A 4 19.87 28.55 4.36
C GLN A 4 19.72 28.44 5.87
N GLN A 5 18.56 28.00 6.35
CA GLN A 5 18.40 27.43 7.70
C GLN A 5 17.01 26.80 7.85
N GLN A 6 16.68 25.84 6.98
CA GLN A 6 15.57 24.91 7.21
C GLN A 6 15.95 23.55 6.61
N GLN A 7 16.90 22.84 7.23
CA GLN A 7 17.21 21.46 6.79
C GLN A 7 17.52 20.47 7.92
N GLN A 8 17.37 20.80 9.21
CA GLN A 8 17.83 19.92 10.29
C GLN A 8 16.76 19.27 11.19
N GLN A 9 15.45 19.42 10.95
CA GLN A 9 14.41 18.86 11.86
C GLN A 9 13.64 17.60 11.40
N ASN A 10 13.92 17.01 10.22
CA ASN A 10 13.06 15.96 9.63
C ASN A 10 13.59 14.51 9.67
N GLN A 11 14.75 14.24 10.27
CA GLN A 11 15.40 12.92 10.28
C GLN A 11 14.59 11.81 11.01
N PRO A 12 14.13 11.98 12.27
CA PRO A 12 13.46 10.89 13.01
C PRO A 12 12.09 10.52 12.44
N LYS A 13 11.34 11.49 11.91
CA LYS A 13 10.03 11.25 11.27
C LYS A 13 10.14 10.41 10.00
N LYS A 14 11.21 10.62 9.22
CA LYS A 14 11.44 9.87 7.97
C LYS A 14 11.78 8.40 8.28
N VAL A 15 12.62 8.15 9.27
CA VAL A 15 12.99 6.79 9.70
C VAL A 15 11.75 6.03 10.18
N LEU A 16 10.92 6.65 11.02
CA LEU A 16 9.68 6.04 11.49
C LEU A 16 8.72 5.69 10.34
N ARG A 17 8.59 6.59 9.36
CA ARG A 17 7.74 6.34 8.17
C ARG A 17 8.26 5.18 7.34
N ILE A 18 9.58 5.05 7.17
CA ILE A 18 10.19 3.92 6.46
C ILE A 18 9.93 2.62 7.22
N ALA A 19 10.14 2.60 8.54
CA ALA A 19 9.89 1.42 9.36
C ALA A 19 8.42 0.98 9.27
N ARG A 20 7.47 1.92 9.40
CA ARG A 20 6.04 1.64 9.24
C ARG A 20 5.69 1.13 7.84
N TYR A 21 6.29 1.71 6.80
CA TYR A 21 6.05 1.25 5.43
C TYR A 21 6.49 -0.21 5.27
N LYS A 22 7.69 -0.57 5.75
CA LYS A 22 8.17 -1.96 5.70
C LYS A 22 7.22 -2.90 6.45
N SER A 23 6.81 -2.54 7.67
CA SER A 23 5.95 -3.41 8.49
C SER A 23 4.53 -3.60 7.93
N VAL A 24 4.03 -2.62 7.17
CA VAL A 24 2.67 -2.68 6.59
C VAL A 24 2.67 -3.37 5.23
N PHE A 25 3.58 -2.99 4.33
CA PHE A 25 3.51 -3.37 2.92
C PHE A 25 4.52 -4.45 2.50
N LEU A 26 5.59 -4.66 3.26
CA LEU A 26 6.65 -5.61 2.91
C LEU A 26 6.66 -6.81 3.85
N ARG A 27 5.50 -7.47 3.99
CA ARG A 27 5.34 -8.69 4.77
C ARG A 27 4.52 -9.74 3.99
N PRO A 28 4.78 -11.04 4.22
CA PRO A 28 3.91 -12.08 3.70
C PRO A 28 2.51 -11.92 4.32
N THR A 29 1.48 -12.15 3.51
CA THR A 29 0.07 -12.04 3.94
C THR A 29 -0.60 -13.40 4.07
N GLY A 30 0.04 -14.46 3.56
CA GLY A 30 -0.54 -15.81 3.48
C GLY A 30 -1.68 -15.90 2.47
N VAL A 31 -1.96 -14.82 1.73
CA VAL A 31 -3.01 -14.77 0.71
C VAL A 31 -2.52 -15.55 -0.51
N VAL A 32 -3.03 -16.78 -0.64
CA VAL A 32 -2.87 -17.55 -1.85
C VAL A 32 -3.91 -17.06 -2.85
N ALA A 33 -3.53 -16.78 -4.09
CA ALA A 33 -4.44 -16.45 -5.20
C ALA A 33 -5.33 -17.65 -5.63
N ARG A 34 -5.80 -18.45 -4.67
CA ARG A 34 -6.27 -19.83 -4.86
C ARG A 34 -7.70 -19.97 -5.36
N CYS A 35 -8.29 -18.92 -5.92
CA CYS A 35 -9.66 -18.99 -6.45
C CYS A 35 -9.79 -18.46 -7.88
N GLY A 36 -8.71 -18.43 -8.67
CA GLY A 36 -8.76 -18.03 -10.09
C GLY A 36 -9.19 -16.58 -10.35
N LYS A 37 -9.31 -15.75 -9.30
CA LYS A 37 -9.66 -14.34 -9.41
C LYS A 37 -8.38 -13.53 -9.62
N SER A 38 -8.06 -13.25 -10.87
CA SER A 38 -6.99 -12.33 -11.26
C SER A 38 -7.57 -10.94 -11.55
N VAL A 39 -6.89 -9.89 -11.11
CA VAL A 39 -7.18 -8.52 -11.54
C VAL A 39 -6.14 -8.07 -12.55
N TYR A 40 -6.58 -7.38 -13.60
CA TYR A 40 -5.66 -6.77 -14.55
C TYR A 40 -4.98 -5.56 -13.92
N ILE A 41 -3.68 -5.43 -14.13
CA ILE A 41 -2.89 -4.26 -13.76
C ILE A 41 -2.23 -3.73 -15.03
N CYS A 42 -2.43 -2.44 -15.32
CA CYS A 42 -1.82 -1.82 -16.50
C CYS A 42 -0.28 -1.99 -16.49
N PRO A 43 0.37 -2.13 -17.66
CA PRO A 43 1.79 -2.51 -17.75
C PRO A 43 2.73 -1.61 -16.94
N ASP A 44 2.49 -0.30 -16.94
CA ASP A 44 3.30 0.66 -16.19
C ASP A 44 3.21 0.47 -14.67
N PHE A 45 2.00 0.18 -14.17
CA PHE A 45 1.80 -0.12 -12.76
C PHE A 45 2.39 -1.48 -12.41
N HIS A 46 2.17 -2.49 -13.26
CA HIS A 46 2.75 -3.82 -13.06
C HIS A 46 4.27 -3.73 -12.92
N LYS A 47 4.95 -3.03 -13.83
CA LYS A 47 6.42 -2.83 -13.78
C LYS A 47 6.87 -2.17 -12.47
N LYS A 48 6.16 -1.14 -12.00
CA LYS A 48 6.49 -0.45 -10.75
C LYS A 48 6.29 -1.35 -9.53
N LEU A 49 5.16 -2.04 -9.44
CA LEU A 49 4.84 -2.94 -8.34
C LEU A 49 5.80 -4.13 -8.29
N SER A 50 6.07 -4.76 -9.45
CA SER A 50 7.05 -5.84 -9.53
C SER A 50 8.44 -5.39 -9.08
N ARG A 51 8.86 -4.16 -9.42
CA ARG A 51 10.16 -3.63 -8.98
C ARG A 51 10.24 -3.39 -7.48
N ILE A 52 9.16 -2.91 -6.86
CA ILE A 52 9.07 -2.76 -5.40
C ILE A 52 9.23 -4.11 -4.72
N VAL A 53 8.45 -5.10 -5.15
CA VAL A 53 8.46 -6.45 -4.59
C VAL A 53 9.84 -7.10 -4.76
N CYS A 54 10.41 -7.02 -5.96
CA CYS A 54 11.68 -7.66 -6.28
C CYS A 54 12.88 -7.03 -5.53
N ILE A 55 12.89 -5.70 -5.36
CA ILE A 55 14.03 -5.00 -4.72
C ILE A 55 13.87 -4.92 -3.21
N LEU A 56 12.66 -4.66 -2.70
CA LEU A 56 12.43 -4.39 -1.28
C LEU A 56 11.86 -5.60 -0.53
N GLY A 57 11.31 -6.57 -1.25
CA GLY A 57 10.65 -7.73 -0.68
C GLY A 57 11.56 -8.91 -0.35
N ASP A 58 12.85 -8.84 -0.74
CA ASP A 58 13.89 -9.83 -0.42
C ASP A 58 13.51 -11.29 -0.75
N GLY A 59 12.62 -11.50 -1.73
CA GLY A 59 12.11 -12.82 -2.10
C GLY A 59 11.01 -13.39 -1.19
N GLU A 60 10.75 -12.75 -0.05
CA GLU A 60 9.81 -13.21 0.97
C GLU A 60 8.36 -12.80 0.69
N ILE A 61 8.14 -11.84 -0.21
CA ILE A 61 6.81 -11.37 -0.58
C ILE A 61 6.52 -11.50 -2.07
N THR A 62 5.27 -11.75 -2.38
CA THR A 62 4.77 -11.79 -3.76
C THR A 62 4.10 -10.49 -4.16
N LEU A 63 3.85 -10.32 -5.46
CA LEU A 63 3.02 -9.22 -5.97
C LEU A 63 1.61 -9.24 -5.36
N THR A 64 1.08 -10.44 -5.09
CA THR A 64 -0.21 -10.63 -4.42
C THR A 64 -0.19 -10.12 -2.99
N ASP A 65 0.86 -10.42 -2.22
CA ASP A 65 1.01 -9.93 -0.84
C ASP A 65 1.05 -8.40 -0.78
N TYR A 66 1.84 -7.81 -1.68
CA TYR A 66 1.96 -6.35 -1.76
C TYR A 66 0.64 -5.70 -2.14
N LEU A 67 -0.05 -6.22 -3.17
CA LEU A 67 -1.34 -5.70 -3.60
C LEU A 67 -2.41 -5.86 -2.51
N HIS A 68 -2.46 -7.00 -1.81
CA HIS A 68 -3.37 -7.22 -0.70
C HIS A 68 -3.17 -6.17 0.40
N SER A 69 -1.91 -5.89 0.76
CA SER A 69 -1.59 -4.88 1.77
C SER A 69 -1.99 -3.46 1.35
N VAL A 70 -1.81 -3.12 0.07
CA VAL A 70 -2.26 -1.84 -0.51
C VAL A 70 -3.78 -1.70 -0.44
N LEU A 71 -4.51 -2.73 -0.85
CA LEU A 71 -5.97 -2.73 -0.83
C LEU A 71 -6.50 -2.68 0.60
N LYS A 72 -5.93 -3.47 1.52
CA LYS A 72 -6.30 -3.46 2.93
C LYS A 72 -6.16 -2.08 3.54
N GLN A 73 -4.99 -1.45 3.38
CA GLN A 73 -4.76 -0.10 3.89
C GLN A 73 -5.72 0.92 3.26
N HIS A 74 -6.00 0.79 1.96
CA HIS A 74 -6.97 1.67 1.28
C HIS A 74 -8.38 1.53 1.87
N PHE A 75 -8.84 0.31 2.15
CA PHE A 75 -10.15 0.10 2.78
C PHE A 75 -10.18 0.55 4.24
N GLU A 76 -9.09 0.42 4.99
CA GLU A 76 -8.99 0.95 6.36
C GLU A 76 -9.01 2.49 6.37
N ASP A 77 -8.32 3.13 5.43
CA ASP A 77 -8.21 4.60 5.39
C ASP A 77 -9.44 5.28 4.76
N PHE A 78 -10.18 4.59 3.87
CA PHE A 78 -11.29 5.19 3.09
C PHE A 78 -12.61 4.43 3.18
N GLY A 79 -12.72 3.45 4.07
CA GLY A 79 -13.89 2.56 4.13
C GLY A 79 -15.18 3.29 4.50
N GLU A 80 -15.10 4.28 5.38
CA GLU A 80 -16.24 5.11 5.79
C GLU A 80 -16.74 5.96 4.62
N GLU A 81 -15.84 6.57 3.85
CA GLU A 81 -16.18 7.36 2.66
C GLU A 81 -16.80 6.49 1.58
N ILE A 82 -16.23 5.30 1.32
CA ILE A 82 -16.78 4.34 0.37
C ILE A 82 -18.21 3.96 0.76
N ASN A 83 -18.44 3.63 2.04
CA ASN A 83 -19.76 3.29 2.55
C ASN A 83 -20.72 4.48 2.52
N THR A 84 -20.26 5.69 2.82
CA THR A 84 -21.08 6.92 2.80
C THR A 84 -21.53 7.29 1.38
N ILE A 85 -20.65 7.14 0.38
CA ILE A 85 -21.00 7.38 -1.04
C ILE A 85 -22.11 6.41 -1.47
N HIS A 86 -22.05 5.15 -1.04
CA HIS A 86 -23.05 4.13 -1.37
C HIS A 86 -24.35 4.23 -0.56
N ALA A 87 -24.27 4.65 0.71
CA ALA A 87 -25.39 4.69 1.66
C ALA A 87 -26.54 5.63 1.25
N ARG A 88 -26.40 6.39 0.17
CA ARG A 88 -27.54 7.13 -0.41
C ARG A 88 -28.66 6.22 -0.90
N ASN A 89 -28.46 4.90 -1.13
CA ASN A 89 -29.56 4.03 -1.60
C ASN A 89 -29.58 2.55 -1.16
N GLN A 90 -28.60 1.98 -0.43
CA GLN A 90 -28.68 0.61 0.17
C GLN A 90 -27.46 0.28 1.08
N LYS A 91 -27.49 -0.89 1.75
CA LYS A 91 -26.50 -1.48 2.71
C LYS A 91 -25.00 -1.16 2.41
N PRO A 92 -24.12 -1.14 3.43
CA PRO A 92 -22.68 -0.89 3.23
C PRO A 92 -22.04 -1.88 2.25
N ILE A 93 -21.06 -1.40 1.46
CA ILE A 93 -20.29 -2.19 0.47
C ILE A 93 -19.21 -3.01 1.16
N LEU A 94 -18.57 -2.40 2.16
CA LEU A 94 -17.44 -2.96 2.92
C LEU A 94 -17.88 -3.44 4.30
#